data_AF-A0A4V3WCG8-F1
#
_entry.id   AF-A0A4V3WCG8-F1
#
_cell.length_a   1.000
_cell.length_b   1.000
_cell.length_c   1.000
_cell.angle_alpha   90.00
_cell.angle_beta   90.00
_cell.angle_gamma   90.00
#
_symmetry.space_group_name_H-M   'P 1'
#
loop_
_entity.id
_entity.type
_entity.pdbx_description
1 polymer ?
#
loop_
_entity_poly.entity_id
_entity_poly.type
_entity_poly.pdbx_seq_one_letter_code
_entity_poly.pdbx_strand_id
1 'polypeptide(L)'
;MNPPSLDLSEFLAPGVAADDVPELSALAAARPLLDAFITLFRGAEAEVLMRLLVLREIGREADAPRWSPEALRARFTYLDAVKLETVLKRLRDNGLLTFGEDGLYHLSDLGRNAVAAIAMLLRFADEEDAELGFLTAQLAGLQAVGSITPEALGHLLSKLNDLTWHFEEAIASGSEFNIVSARKRLSANGKWLARGTEILRELLADPDVEFDVARVAQRIGLAQSRLARVDASFQRALNKIEAQRVTLGASGISSSDVAAWLRTLNAEKLAAFAGEAVAFVPELPLLAGGHELLDRAEAVLCDDVRAQESDATLPPPSAADVDAAPESEDLALLEHFTRRLGHVAAPATLGEVVAGGGFAPASYRLSLLALLADGGSAGPADGPVGEFMRLPLDVLFGDTLEAADDEEIALISAGRVQPRGTPSPSAPTTPTPQDARR
;
A
#
# COMPACT_ATOMS: atom_id res chain seq x y z
N MET A 1 -5.28 -28.35 49.35
CA MET A 1 -5.39 -29.50 48.43
C MET A 1 -4.50 -29.13 47.25
N ASN A 2 -3.35 -29.79 47.08
CA ASN A 2 -2.46 -29.46 45.95
C ASN A 2 -3.22 -29.71 44.64
N PRO A 3 -3.20 -28.79 43.67
CA PRO A 3 -3.80 -29.04 42.37
C PRO A 3 -3.13 -30.27 41.74
N PRO A 4 -3.88 -31.06 40.95
CA PRO A 4 -3.32 -32.23 40.27
C PRO A 4 -2.12 -31.79 39.41
N SER A 5 -0.99 -32.47 39.56
CA SER A 5 0.19 -32.27 38.72
C SER A 5 -0.18 -32.55 37.26
N LEU A 6 0.11 -31.61 36.35
CA LEU A 6 -0.05 -31.86 34.92
C LEU A 6 0.95 -32.91 34.48
N ASP A 7 0.46 -33.93 33.79
CA ASP A 7 1.32 -34.81 33.02
C ASP A 7 1.70 -34.10 31.72
N LEU A 8 2.98 -33.72 31.62
CA LEU A 8 3.57 -33.08 30.45
C LEU A 8 4.51 -34.01 29.68
N SER A 9 4.56 -35.30 30.05
CA SER A 9 5.52 -36.27 29.50
C SER A 9 5.37 -36.49 27.99
N GLU A 10 4.16 -36.31 27.44
CA GLU A 10 3.90 -36.39 26.00
C GLU A 10 4.38 -35.16 25.21
N PHE A 11 4.60 -34.03 25.88
CA PHE A 11 5.03 -32.77 25.26
C PHE A 11 6.53 -32.50 25.40
N LEU A 12 7.14 -32.97 26.49
CA LEU A 12 8.55 -32.75 26.79
C LEU A 12 9.44 -33.76 26.06
N ALA A 13 10.63 -33.31 25.64
CA ALA A 13 11.62 -34.21 25.07
C ALA A 13 12.04 -35.29 26.08
N PRO A 14 12.40 -36.51 25.62
CA PRO A 14 12.83 -37.58 26.52
C PRO A 14 13.95 -37.13 27.47
N GLY A 15 13.76 -37.34 28.77
CA GLY A 15 14.73 -36.97 29.81
C GLY A 15 14.64 -35.53 30.33
N VAL A 16 13.69 -34.72 29.84
CA VAL A 16 13.39 -33.39 30.40
C VAL A 16 12.23 -33.51 31.39
N ALA A 17 12.44 -33.20 32.67
CA ALA A 17 11.36 -33.11 33.64
C ALA A 17 10.67 -31.73 33.58
N ALA A 18 9.38 -31.67 33.90
CA ALA A 18 8.64 -30.41 33.92
C ALA A 18 9.22 -29.40 34.94
N ASP A 19 9.74 -29.90 36.06
CA ASP A 19 10.36 -29.09 37.10
C ASP A 19 11.73 -28.51 36.66
N ASP A 20 12.34 -29.08 35.62
CA ASP A 20 13.62 -28.60 35.06
C ASP A 20 13.43 -27.45 34.05
N VAL A 21 12.18 -27.03 33.78
CA VAL A 21 11.85 -25.94 32.85
C VAL A 21 11.29 -24.75 33.64
N PRO A 22 12.14 -23.76 34.02
CA PRO A 22 11.72 -22.62 34.84
C PRO A 22 10.53 -21.84 34.26
N GLU A 23 10.40 -21.78 32.94
CA GLU A 23 9.33 -21.09 32.23
C GLU A 23 7.95 -21.71 32.52
N LEU A 24 7.89 -23.02 32.82
CA LEU A 24 6.65 -23.70 33.18
C LEU A 24 6.17 -23.32 34.59
N SER A 25 7.06 -22.90 35.49
CA SER A 25 6.71 -22.57 36.87
C SER A 25 5.74 -21.38 36.96
N ALA A 26 5.96 -20.34 36.14
CA ALA A 26 5.09 -19.18 36.06
C ALA A 26 3.69 -19.55 35.52
N LEU A 27 3.63 -20.41 34.51
CA LEU A 27 2.38 -20.90 33.94
C LEU A 27 1.62 -21.83 34.90
N ALA A 28 2.34 -22.67 35.65
CA ALA A 28 1.77 -23.49 36.70
C ALA A 28 1.18 -22.63 37.82
N ALA A 29 1.85 -21.55 38.22
CA ALA A 29 1.32 -20.60 39.19
C ALA A 29 0.08 -19.84 38.66
N ALA A 30 0.02 -19.57 37.36
CA ALA A 30 -1.10 -18.91 36.69
C ALA A 30 -2.29 -19.85 36.36
N ARG A 31 -2.27 -21.11 36.84
CA ARG A 31 -3.25 -22.13 36.46
C ARG A 31 -4.72 -21.71 36.62
N PRO A 32 -5.15 -21.09 37.73
CA PRO A 32 -6.55 -20.67 37.88
C PRO A 32 -7.00 -19.66 36.81
N LEU A 33 -6.09 -18.79 36.37
CA LEU A 33 -6.36 -17.82 35.31
C LEU A 33 -6.43 -18.51 33.94
N LEU A 34 -5.55 -19.49 33.68
CA LEU A 34 -5.59 -20.30 32.46
C LEU A 34 -6.90 -21.09 32.35
N ASP A 35 -7.36 -21.70 33.44
CA ASP A 35 -8.62 -22.44 33.47
C ASP A 35 -9.84 -21.51 33.23
N ALA A 36 -9.78 -20.28 33.74
CA ALA A 36 -10.75 -19.24 33.44
C ALA A 36 -10.78 -18.88 31.94
N PHE A 37 -9.62 -18.70 31.30
CA PHE A 37 -9.56 -18.45 29.85
C PHE A 37 -10.00 -19.65 29.02
N ILE A 38 -9.63 -20.87 29.41
CA ILE A 38 -10.13 -22.10 28.79
C ILE A 38 -11.66 -22.13 28.86
N THR A 39 -12.23 -21.77 30.00
CA THR A 39 -13.69 -21.67 30.17
C THR A 39 -14.29 -20.61 29.26
N LEU A 40 -13.63 -19.47 29.03
CA LEU A 40 -14.18 -18.41 28.18
C LEU A 40 -14.14 -18.76 26.70
N PHE A 41 -13.05 -19.41 26.24
CA PHE A 41 -12.79 -19.63 24.82
C PHE A 41 -13.13 -21.03 24.30
N ARG A 42 -13.56 -21.96 25.15
CA ARG A 42 -13.94 -23.32 24.70
C ARG A 42 -15.31 -23.37 24.04
N GLY A 43 -15.45 -23.99 22.87
CA GLY A 43 -16.74 -24.27 22.21
C GLY A 43 -16.91 -23.53 20.89
N ALA A 44 -18.15 -23.48 20.37
CA ALA A 44 -18.45 -22.74 19.15
C ALA A 44 -18.28 -21.22 19.35
N GLU A 45 -17.92 -20.51 18.28
CA GLU A 45 -17.67 -19.06 18.30
C GLU A 45 -18.83 -18.27 18.92
N ALA A 46 -20.08 -18.59 18.54
CA ALA A 46 -21.25 -17.95 19.11
C ALA A 46 -21.33 -18.10 20.64
N GLU A 47 -21.01 -19.27 21.19
CA GLU A 47 -21.00 -19.48 22.64
C GLU A 47 -19.88 -18.70 23.33
N VAL A 48 -18.72 -18.59 22.68
CA VAL A 48 -17.59 -17.77 23.16
C VAL A 48 -18.01 -16.31 23.22
N LEU A 49 -18.55 -15.77 22.13
CA LEU A 49 -19.00 -14.37 22.06
C LEU A 49 -20.06 -14.06 23.12
N MET A 50 -21.03 -14.96 23.35
CA MET A 50 -22.05 -14.74 24.38
C MET A 50 -21.46 -14.72 25.80
N ARG A 51 -20.52 -15.60 26.14
CA ARG A 51 -19.83 -15.56 27.45
C ARG A 51 -19.02 -14.30 27.63
N LEU A 52 -18.26 -13.89 26.61
CA LEU A 52 -17.46 -12.67 26.64
C LEU A 52 -18.36 -11.43 26.79
N LEU A 53 -19.46 -11.38 26.04
CA LEU A 53 -20.46 -10.30 26.13
C LEU A 53 -21.04 -10.19 27.54
N VAL A 54 -21.57 -11.29 28.09
CA VAL A 54 -22.19 -11.30 29.42
C VAL A 54 -21.19 -10.95 30.50
N LEU A 55 -20.00 -11.57 30.50
CA LEU A 55 -18.97 -11.30 31.49
C LEU A 55 -18.50 -9.84 31.45
N ARG A 56 -18.24 -9.31 30.25
CA ARG A 56 -17.79 -7.93 30.05
C ARG A 56 -18.85 -6.94 30.51
N GLU A 57 -20.11 -7.14 30.14
CA GLU A 57 -21.19 -6.22 30.48
C GLU A 57 -21.44 -6.16 31.99
N ILE A 58 -21.38 -7.31 32.69
CA ILE A 58 -21.41 -7.35 34.16
C ILE A 58 -20.23 -6.57 34.76
N GLY A 59 -19.04 -6.68 34.15
CA GLY A 59 -17.82 -6.02 34.61
C GLY A 59 -17.70 -4.53 34.28
N ARG A 60 -18.58 -3.96 33.46
CA ARG A 60 -18.58 -2.52 33.15
C ARG A 60 -19.22 -1.68 34.27
N GLU A 61 -20.08 -2.27 35.08
CA GLU A 61 -20.81 -1.57 36.13
C GLU A 61 -19.93 -1.38 37.37
N ALA A 62 -19.35 -0.17 37.50
CA ALA A 62 -18.41 0.16 38.57
C ALA A 62 -19.12 0.59 39.87
N ASP A 63 -20.25 1.29 39.77
CA ASP A 63 -20.94 1.89 40.91
C ASP A 63 -21.83 0.89 41.66
N ALA A 64 -22.40 -0.08 40.95
CA ALA A 64 -23.24 -1.15 41.50
C ALA A 64 -22.78 -2.54 41.03
N PRO A 65 -21.62 -3.05 41.51
CA PRO A 65 -21.02 -4.30 41.02
C PRO A 65 -21.73 -5.57 41.50
N ARG A 66 -22.95 -5.46 42.04
CA ARG A 66 -23.80 -6.57 42.50
C ARG A 66 -25.10 -6.57 41.72
N TRP A 67 -25.47 -7.74 41.20
CA TRP A 67 -26.57 -7.89 40.26
C TRP A 67 -27.59 -8.91 40.76
N SER A 68 -28.87 -8.52 40.83
CA SER A 68 -29.94 -9.51 41.05
C SER A 68 -30.19 -10.33 39.77
N PRO A 69 -30.75 -11.55 39.88
CA PRO A 69 -31.13 -12.35 38.72
C PRO A 69 -32.07 -11.58 37.78
N GLU A 70 -33.03 -10.83 38.32
CA GLU A 70 -33.98 -10.01 37.56
C GLU A 70 -33.27 -8.87 36.82
N ALA A 71 -32.30 -8.21 37.46
CA ALA A 71 -31.52 -7.14 36.83
C ALA A 71 -30.68 -7.65 35.66
N LEU A 72 -30.09 -8.85 35.78
CA LEU A 72 -29.37 -9.49 34.68
C LEU A 72 -30.31 -9.83 33.52
N ARG A 73 -31.47 -10.44 33.79
CA ARG A 73 -32.47 -10.74 32.74
C ARG A 73 -32.95 -9.47 32.04
N ALA A 74 -33.16 -8.38 32.78
CA ALA A 74 -33.54 -7.09 32.22
C ALA A 74 -32.43 -6.50 31.34
N ARG A 75 -31.16 -6.57 31.78
CA ARG A 75 -30.00 -6.09 31.03
C ARG A 75 -29.80 -6.86 29.72
N PHE A 76 -30.04 -8.17 29.72
CA PHE A 76 -29.85 -9.06 28.59
C PHE A 76 -31.16 -9.50 27.92
N THR A 77 -32.17 -8.63 27.87
CA THR A 77 -33.49 -8.91 27.27
C THR A 77 -33.44 -9.36 25.81
N TYR A 78 -32.37 -9.03 25.09
CA TYR A 78 -32.13 -9.44 23.71
C TYR A 78 -31.55 -10.86 23.57
N LEU A 79 -31.24 -11.54 24.69
CA LEU A 79 -30.79 -12.94 24.71
C LEU A 79 -31.92 -13.87 25.10
N ASP A 80 -31.89 -15.08 24.55
CA ASP A 80 -32.77 -16.17 25.02
C ASP A 80 -32.50 -16.47 26.50
N ALA A 81 -33.56 -16.55 27.30
CA ALA A 81 -33.46 -16.68 28.75
C ALA A 81 -32.75 -17.98 29.16
N VAL A 82 -32.99 -19.10 28.48
CA VAL A 82 -32.36 -20.38 28.81
C VAL A 82 -30.87 -20.35 28.47
N LYS A 83 -30.51 -19.75 27.34
CA LYS A 83 -29.11 -19.56 26.96
C LYS A 83 -28.36 -18.62 27.92
N LEU A 84 -29.00 -17.53 28.35
CA LEU A 84 -28.43 -16.62 29.36
C LEU A 84 -28.15 -17.36 30.67
N GLU A 85 -29.12 -18.10 31.20
CA GLU A 85 -28.93 -18.89 32.44
C GLU A 85 -27.82 -19.94 32.28
N THR A 86 -27.69 -20.53 31.09
CA THR A 86 -26.60 -21.47 30.77
C THR A 86 -25.23 -20.78 30.80
N VAL A 87 -25.12 -19.57 30.25
CA VAL A 87 -23.91 -18.75 30.29
C VAL A 87 -23.56 -18.36 31.73
N LEU A 88 -24.52 -17.82 32.49
CA LEU A 88 -24.33 -17.44 33.89
C LEU A 88 -23.91 -18.63 34.75
N LYS A 89 -24.54 -19.79 34.55
CA LYS A 89 -24.16 -21.04 35.21
C LYS A 89 -22.73 -21.44 34.86
N ARG A 90 -22.33 -21.46 33.58
CA ARG A 90 -20.96 -21.79 33.17
C ARG A 90 -19.93 -20.83 33.78
N LEU A 91 -20.19 -19.52 33.76
CA LEU A 91 -19.30 -18.53 34.35
C LEU A 91 -19.15 -18.73 35.87
N ARG A 92 -20.24 -19.05 36.56
CA ARG A 92 -20.21 -19.34 38.00
C ARG A 92 -19.49 -20.65 38.33
N ASP A 93 -19.85 -21.73 37.65
CA ASP A 93 -19.33 -23.07 37.93
C ASP A 93 -17.80 -23.16 37.70
N ASN A 94 -17.22 -22.22 36.93
CA ASN A 94 -15.78 -22.11 36.67
C ASN A 94 -15.14 -20.88 37.34
N GLY A 95 -15.79 -20.32 38.37
CA GLY A 95 -15.17 -19.33 39.25
C GLY A 95 -14.95 -17.94 38.65
N LEU A 96 -15.62 -17.57 37.54
CA LEU A 96 -15.60 -16.22 36.98
C LEU A 96 -16.69 -15.32 37.60
N LEU A 97 -17.79 -15.93 38.04
CA LEU A 97 -18.86 -15.27 38.78
C LEU A 97 -19.08 -15.96 40.13
N THR A 98 -19.48 -15.17 41.12
CA THR A 98 -19.90 -15.66 42.43
C THR A 98 -21.35 -15.27 42.65
N PHE A 99 -22.14 -16.19 43.21
CA PHE A 99 -23.48 -15.90 43.71
C PHE A 99 -23.39 -15.80 45.24
N GLY A 100 -23.53 -14.59 45.77
CA GLY A 100 -23.39 -14.32 47.19
C GLY A 100 -24.55 -14.85 48.03
N GLU A 101 -24.36 -14.91 49.35
CA GLU A 101 -25.41 -15.27 50.30
C GLU A 101 -26.58 -14.28 50.31
N ASP A 102 -26.34 -13.05 49.84
CA ASP A 102 -27.33 -12.00 49.61
C ASP A 102 -28.19 -12.24 48.36
N GLY A 103 -27.94 -13.33 47.63
CA GLY A 103 -28.68 -13.67 46.41
C GLY A 103 -28.28 -12.83 45.19
N LEU A 104 -27.12 -12.19 45.23
CA LEU A 104 -26.64 -11.32 44.16
C LEU A 104 -25.40 -11.91 43.46
N TYR A 105 -25.36 -11.76 42.14
CA TYR A 105 -24.20 -12.07 41.31
C TYR A 105 -23.16 -10.95 41.40
N HIS A 106 -21.89 -11.33 41.43
CA HIS A 106 -20.76 -10.40 41.29
C HIS A 106 -19.57 -11.11 40.64
N LEU A 107 -18.64 -10.34 40.06
CA LEU A 107 -17.38 -10.87 39.56
C LEU A 107 -16.50 -11.35 40.72
N SER A 108 -15.95 -12.55 40.57
CA SER A 108 -14.83 -13.02 41.39
C SER A 108 -13.55 -12.26 41.03
N ASP A 109 -12.47 -12.44 41.80
CA ASP A 109 -11.16 -11.86 41.47
C ASP A 109 -10.63 -12.39 40.13
N LEU A 110 -10.80 -13.67 39.85
CA LEU A 110 -10.47 -14.27 38.55
C LEU A 110 -11.32 -13.68 37.43
N GLY A 111 -12.62 -13.47 37.67
CA GLY A 111 -13.53 -12.81 36.73
C GLY A 111 -13.10 -11.39 36.39
N ARG A 112 -12.73 -10.60 37.41
CA ARG A 112 -12.21 -9.23 37.21
C ARG A 112 -10.92 -9.22 36.41
N ASN A 113 -9.98 -10.11 36.73
CA ASN A 113 -8.71 -10.24 36.00
C ASN A 113 -8.96 -10.61 34.53
N ALA A 114 -9.87 -11.55 34.27
CA ALA A 114 -10.25 -11.92 32.91
C ALA A 114 -10.89 -10.76 32.14
N VAL A 115 -11.83 -10.02 32.76
CA VAL A 115 -12.45 -8.83 32.14
C VAL A 115 -11.40 -7.76 31.83
N ALA A 116 -10.48 -7.49 32.76
CA ALA A 116 -9.41 -6.51 32.55
C ALA A 116 -8.49 -6.90 31.39
N ALA A 117 -8.11 -8.18 31.31
CA ALA A 117 -7.30 -8.70 30.21
C ALA A 117 -8.03 -8.62 28.86
N ILE A 118 -9.31 -8.99 28.80
CA ILE A 118 -10.11 -8.89 27.56
C ILE A 118 -10.30 -7.44 27.13
N ALA A 119 -10.66 -6.55 28.07
CA ALA A 119 -10.79 -5.13 27.79
C ALA A 119 -9.50 -4.55 27.22
N MET A 120 -8.37 -5.06 27.70
CA MET A 120 -7.07 -4.68 27.18
C MET A 120 -6.81 -5.18 25.76
N LEU A 121 -7.05 -6.47 25.48
CA LEU A 121 -6.91 -7.04 24.14
C LEU A 121 -7.80 -6.33 23.11
N LEU A 122 -9.03 -5.97 23.49
CA LEU A 122 -9.94 -5.23 22.62
C LEU A 122 -9.43 -3.82 22.31
N ARG A 123 -8.78 -3.15 23.26
CA ARG A 123 -8.20 -1.82 23.02
C ARG A 123 -7.06 -1.86 21.99
N PHE A 124 -6.28 -2.94 21.96
CA PHE A 124 -5.23 -3.11 20.94
C PHE A 124 -5.78 -3.42 19.56
N ALA A 125 -6.95 -4.03 19.46
CA ALA A 125 -7.60 -4.27 18.17
C ALA A 125 -8.14 -2.99 17.53
N ASP A 126 -8.56 -2.00 18.33
CA ASP A 126 -9.12 -0.73 17.83
C ASP A 126 -8.05 0.30 17.45
N GLU A 127 -6.87 0.26 18.07
CA GLU A 127 -5.81 1.27 17.88
C GLU A 127 -4.46 0.61 17.56
N GLU A 128 -4.05 0.60 16.27
CA GLU A 128 -2.76 0.06 15.80
C GLU A 128 -1.52 0.69 16.48
N ASP A 129 -1.70 1.87 17.12
CA ASP A 129 -0.65 2.64 17.80
C ASP A 129 -0.77 2.64 19.33
N ALA A 130 -1.75 1.95 19.91
CA ALA A 130 -1.93 1.92 21.37
C ALA A 130 -0.90 1.05 22.10
N GLU A 131 -0.32 0.06 21.40
CA GLU A 131 0.52 -0.95 22.03
C GLU A 131 1.80 -0.37 22.64
N LEU A 132 2.51 0.50 21.93
CA LEU A 132 3.74 1.11 22.46
C LEU A 132 3.43 1.95 23.70
N GLY A 133 2.34 2.71 23.66
CA GLY A 133 1.90 3.51 24.81
C GLY A 133 1.57 2.67 26.02
N PHE A 134 0.94 1.51 25.81
CA PHE A 134 0.72 0.56 26.91
C PHE A 134 2.03 0.02 27.47
N LEU A 135 2.94 -0.48 26.63
CA LEU A 135 4.20 -1.07 27.09
C LEU A 135 5.01 -0.05 27.89
N THR A 136 5.05 1.21 27.42
CA THR A 136 5.71 2.30 28.16
C THR A 136 5.01 2.61 29.49
N ALA A 137 3.67 2.65 29.53
CA ALA A 137 2.93 2.88 30.77
C ALA A 137 3.10 1.73 31.77
N GLN A 138 3.11 0.49 31.29
CA GLN A 138 3.38 -0.70 32.10
C GLN A 138 4.78 -0.63 32.70
N LEU A 139 5.80 -0.30 31.91
CA LEU A 139 7.17 -0.14 32.39
C LEU A 139 7.28 0.98 33.42
N ALA A 140 6.61 2.12 33.22
CA ALA A 140 6.58 3.19 34.22
C ALA A 140 5.97 2.72 35.55
N GLY A 141 4.90 1.93 35.49
CA GLY A 141 4.28 1.33 36.67
C GLY A 141 5.21 0.36 37.40
N LEU A 142 5.84 -0.56 36.65
CA LEU A 142 6.81 -1.53 37.20
C LEU A 142 8.03 -0.82 37.79
N GLN A 143 8.51 0.25 37.15
CA GLN A 143 9.60 1.06 37.67
C GLN A 143 9.26 1.68 39.03
N ALA A 144 8.06 2.24 39.16
CA ALA A 144 7.62 2.92 40.37
C ALA A 144 7.51 2.00 41.60
N VAL A 145 7.32 0.70 41.38
CA VAL A 145 7.27 -0.31 42.45
C VAL A 145 8.54 -1.18 42.50
N GLY A 146 9.57 -0.87 41.70
CA GLY A 146 10.84 -1.61 41.69
C GLY A 146 10.73 -3.06 41.17
N SER A 147 9.79 -3.34 40.26
CA SER A 147 9.51 -4.69 39.75
C SER A 147 9.69 -4.84 38.23
N ILE A 148 10.58 -4.04 37.63
CA ILE A 148 10.94 -4.21 36.21
C ILE A 148 11.58 -5.58 36.01
N THR A 149 11.03 -6.35 35.07
CA THR A 149 11.57 -7.66 34.68
C THR A 149 12.21 -7.60 33.28
N PRO A 150 13.17 -8.50 32.99
CA PRO A 150 13.72 -8.64 31.63
C PRO A 150 12.64 -8.92 30.57
N GLU A 151 11.58 -9.65 30.94
CA GLU A 151 10.44 -9.97 30.07
C GLU A 151 9.66 -8.71 29.67
N ALA A 152 9.31 -7.85 30.63
CA ALA A 152 8.58 -6.61 30.35
C ALA A 152 9.38 -5.67 29.44
N LEU A 153 10.70 -5.57 29.65
CA LEU A 153 11.60 -4.85 28.74
C LEU A 153 11.71 -5.54 27.37
N GLY A 154 11.71 -6.88 27.35
CA GLY A 154 11.73 -7.69 26.13
C GLY A 154 10.55 -7.39 25.21
N HIS A 155 9.35 -7.20 25.76
CA HIS A 155 8.16 -6.81 24.98
C HIS A 155 8.35 -5.44 24.31
N LEU A 156 8.86 -4.43 25.04
CA LEU A 156 9.18 -3.13 24.44
C LEU A 156 10.23 -3.26 23.35
N LEU A 157 11.29 -4.05 23.59
CA LEU A 157 12.34 -4.29 22.60
C LEU A 157 11.77 -4.91 21.32
N SER A 158 10.91 -5.93 21.43
CA SER A 158 10.26 -6.57 20.28
C SER A 158 9.48 -5.53 19.48
N LYS A 159 8.60 -4.77 20.15
CA LYS A 159 7.76 -3.78 19.49
C LYS A 159 8.57 -2.71 18.75
N LEU A 160 9.70 -2.27 19.32
CA LEU A 160 10.58 -1.30 18.66
C LEU A 160 11.26 -1.86 17.41
N ASN A 161 11.67 -3.13 17.44
CA ASN A 161 12.23 -3.79 16.27
C ASN A 161 11.17 -3.98 15.18
N ASP A 162 9.95 -4.39 15.55
CA ASP A 162 8.83 -4.56 14.62
C ASP A 162 8.46 -3.23 13.95
N LEU A 163 8.37 -2.15 14.73
CA LEU A 163 8.15 -0.80 14.19
C LEU A 163 9.27 -0.38 13.24
N THR A 164 10.53 -0.62 13.60
CA THR A 164 11.68 -0.30 12.74
C THR A 164 11.57 -1.05 11.41
N TRP A 165 11.27 -2.36 11.46
CA TRP A 165 11.11 -3.20 10.28
C TRP A 165 9.98 -2.69 9.36
N HIS A 166 8.78 -2.43 9.92
CA HIS A 166 7.66 -1.89 9.14
C HIS A 166 7.96 -0.53 8.50
N PHE A 167 8.71 0.32 9.19
CA PHE A 167 9.09 1.62 8.64
C PHE A 167 10.15 1.49 7.54
N GLU A 168 11.11 0.59 7.68
CA GLU A 168 12.07 0.27 6.62
C GLU A 168 11.37 -0.34 5.39
N GLU A 169 10.40 -1.22 5.58
CA GLU A 169 9.56 -1.79 4.52
C GLU A 169 8.74 -0.71 3.80
N ALA A 170 8.13 0.21 4.55
CA ALA A 170 7.41 1.34 3.98
C ALA A 170 8.32 2.21 3.10
N ILE A 171 9.55 2.49 3.54
CA ILE A 171 10.57 3.21 2.76
C ILE A 171 10.96 2.42 1.50
N ALA A 172 11.22 1.12 1.65
CA ALA A 172 11.62 0.24 0.54
C ALA A 172 10.53 0.14 -0.53
N SER A 173 9.25 0.23 -0.15
CA SER A 173 8.13 0.19 -1.09
C SER A 173 8.13 1.33 -2.13
N GLY A 174 8.82 2.44 -1.86
CA GLY A 174 8.82 3.62 -2.72
C GLY A 174 7.46 4.33 -2.84
N SER A 175 6.44 3.86 -2.13
CA SER A 175 5.09 4.43 -2.14
C SER A 175 5.02 5.64 -1.22
N GLU A 176 4.76 6.82 -1.79
CA GLU A 176 4.57 8.07 -1.04
C GLU A 176 3.53 7.91 0.06
N PHE A 177 2.41 7.25 -0.25
CA PHE A 177 1.34 7.00 0.69
C PHE A 177 1.81 6.14 1.89
N ASN A 178 2.52 5.04 1.62
CA ASN A 178 3.01 4.15 2.68
C ASN A 178 4.03 4.90 3.56
N ILE A 179 4.92 5.68 2.95
CA ILE A 179 5.93 6.48 3.65
C ILE A 179 5.27 7.55 4.53
N VAL A 180 4.27 8.28 4.01
CA VAL A 180 3.53 9.30 4.78
C VAL A 180 2.75 8.66 5.94
N SER A 181 2.07 7.54 5.69
CA SER A 181 1.32 6.81 6.72
C SER A 181 2.25 6.30 7.83
N ALA A 182 3.35 5.64 7.45
CA ALA A 182 4.37 5.14 8.38
C ALA A 182 5.03 6.27 9.20
N ARG A 183 5.32 7.41 8.57
CA ARG A 183 5.85 8.60 9.27
C ARG A 183 4.84 9.17 10.27
N LYS A 184 3.55 9.25 9.90
CA LYS A 184 2.48 9.67 10.82
C LYS A 184 2.40 8.75 12.03
N ARG A 185 2.52 7.43 11.79
CA ARG A 185 2.56 6.40 12.83
C ARG A 185 3.75 6.59 13.79
N LEU A 186 4.96 6.83 13.26
CA LEU A 186 6.14 7.15 14.07
C LEU A 186 5.91 8.40 14.93
N SER A 187 5.33 9.46 14.35
CA SER A 187 5.03 10.70 15.06
C SER A 187 4.02 10.51 16.20
N ALA A 188 2.95 9.73 15.97
CA ALA A 188 1.95 9.41 17.00
C ALA A 188 2.56 8.68 18.21
N ASN A 189 3.59 7.87 17.97
CA ASN A 189 4.33 7.12 18.98
C ASN A 189 5.45 7.93 19.68
N GLY A 190 5.76 9.14 19.20
CA GLY A 190 6.91 9.93 19.67
C GLY A 190 6.91 10.23 21.18
N LYS A 191 5.75 10.54 21.77
CA LYS A 191 5.63 10.79 23.23
C LYS A 191 5.95 9.54 24.06
N TRP A 192 5.59 8.36 23.57
CA TRP A 192 5.83 7.09 24.25
C TRP A 192 7.28 6.67 24.13
N LEU A 193 7.90 6.91 22.96
CA LEU A 193 9.34 6.73 22.78
C LEU A 193 10.15 7.60 23.75
N ALA A 194 9.80 8.89 23.86
CA ALA A 194 10.46 9.81 24.78
C ALA A 194 10.34 9.35 26.24
N ARG A 195 9.12 8.97 26.66
CA ARG A 195 8.89 8.45 28.01
C ARG A 195 9.63 7.14 28.27
N GLY A 196 9.69 6.24 27.28
CA GLY A 196 10.48 5.01 27.35
C GLY A 196 11.97 5.30 27.53
N THR A 197 12.51 6.30 26.83
CA THR A 197 13.91 6.73 27.01
C THR A 197 14.19 7.29 28.40
N GLU A 198 13.25 8.02 29.01
CA GLU A 198 13.37 8.49 30.40
C GLU A 198 13.47 7.32 31.38
N ILE A 199 12.53 6.36 31.29
CA ILE A 199 12.50 5.15 32.12
C ILE A 199 13.83 4.40 32.03
N LEU A 200 14.34 4.19 30.81
CA LEU A 200 15.59 3.47 30.60
C LEU A 200 16.81 4.23 31.11
N ARG A 201 16.80 5.56 31.03
CA ARG A 201 17.90 6.39 31.56
C ARG A 201 17.96 6.30 33.07
N GLU A 202 16.80 6.36 33.74
CA GLU A 202 16.72 6.20 35.20
C GLU A 202 17.14 4.79 35.62
N LEU A 203 16.67 3.77 34.89
CA LEU A 203 17.03 2.37 35.15
C LEU A 203 18.53 2.09 34.99
N LEU A 204 19.17 2.64 33.95
CA LEU A 204 20.60 2.46 33.70
C LEU A 204 21.50 3.34 34.59
N ALA A 205 20.93 4.32 35.30
CA ALA A 205 21.65 5.12 36.27
C ALA A 205 21.74 4.44 37.65
N ASP A 206 20.89 3.44 37.91
CA ASP A 206 20.90 2.65 39.13
C ASP A 206 22.11 1.68 39.14
N PRO A 207 23.07 1.81 40.07
CA PRO A 207 24.22 0.91 40.16
C PRO A 207 23.86 -0.51 40.61
N ASP A 208 22.70 -0.70 41.24
CA ASP A 208 22.26 -1.99 41.81
C ASP A 208 21.30 -2.74 40.87
N VAL A 209 21.08 -2.24 39.65
CA VAL A 209 20.22 -2.89 38.66
C VAL A 209 20.73 -4.28 38.29
N GLU A 210 19.81 -5.25 38.19
CA GLU A 210 20.13 -6.61 37.80
C GLU A 210 20.78 -6.64 36.39
N PHE A 211 21.81 -7.48 36.23
CA PHE A 211 22.56 -7.59 34.98
C PHE A 211 21.66 -7.87 33.76
N ASP A 212 20.69 -8.78 33.90
CA ASP A 212 19.79 -9.15 32.80
C ASP A 212 18.86 -8.01 32.40
N VAL A 213 18.38 -7.24 33.38
CA VAL A 213 17.58 -6.02 33.17
C VAL A 213 18.42 -4.96 32.44
N ALA A 214 19.64 -4.70 32.90
CA ALA A 214 20.56 -3.75 32.26
C ALA A 214 20.90 -4.15 30.81
N ARG A 215 21.13 -5.45 30.57
CA ARG A 215 21.43 -5.99 29.24
C ARG A 215 20.27 -5.75 28.26
N VAL A 216 19.03 -5.99 28.67
CA VAL A 216 17.87 -5.73 27.80
C VAL A 216 17.66 -4.23 27.60
N ALA A 217 17.82 -3.41 28.65
CA ALA A 217 17.72 -1.96 28.57
C ALA A 217 18.72 -1.35 27.56
N GLN A 218 19.98 -1.81 27.53
CA GLN A 218 20.97 -1.39 26.55
C GLN A 218 20.57 -1.76 25.12
N ARG A 219 20.02 -2.98 24.90
CA ARG A 219 19.50 -3.40 23.58
C ARG A 219 18.35 -2.51 23.13
N ILE A 220 17.49 -2.08 24.06
CA ILE A 220 16.42 -1.11 23.76
C ILE A 220 17.02 0.23 23.32
N GLY A 221 18.05 0.73 24.01
CA GLY A 221 18.75 1.96 23.59
C GLY A 221 19.30 1.88 22.16
N LEU A 222 19.84 0.73 21.76
CA LEU A 222 20.28 0.48 20.38
C LEU A 222 19.11 0.47 19.39
N ALA A 223 17.98 -0.17 19.74
CA ALA A 223 16.78 -0.19 18.91
C ALA A 223 16.19 1.23 18.75
N GLN A 224 16.15 2.03 19.82
CA GLN A 224 15.73 3.44 19.76
C GLN A 224 16.65 4.28 18.86
N SER A 225 17.97 4.04 18.90
CA SER A 225 18.92 4.70 18.00
C SER A 225 18.66 4.37 16.52
N ARG A 226 18.34 3.11 16.21
CA ARG A 226 17.95 2.69 14.85
C ARG A 226 16.67 3.39 14.42
N LEU A 227 15.65 3.37 15.27
CA LEU A 227 14.35 4.02 15.00
C LEU A 227 14.52 5.54 14.73
N ALA A 228 15.38 6.23 15.48
CA ALA A 228 15.68 7.64 15.25
C ALA A 228 16.33 7.90 13.87
N ARG A 229 17.12 6.95 13.33
CA ARG A 229 17.70 7.05 11.97
C ARG A 229 16.66 6.84 10.88
N VAL A 230 15.58 6.12 11.17
CA VAL A 230 14.49 5.89 10.22
C VAL A 230 13.75 7.20 9.92
N ASP A 231 13.57 8.09 10.90
CA ASP A 231 12.94 9.41 10.69
C ASP A 231 13.68 10.24 9.62
N ALA A 232 15.01 10.30 9.70
CA ALA A 232 15.84 10.95 8.68
C ALA A 232 15.72 10.25 7.31
N SER A 233 15.50 8.94 7.30
CA SER A 233 15.34 8.15 6.07
C SER A 233 13.98 8.39 5.40
N PHE A 234 12.91 8.59 6.16
CA PHE A 234 11.63 9.06 5.63
C PHE A 234 11.77 10.39 4.90
N GLN A 235 12.44 11.37 5.50
CA GLN A 235 12.61 12.69 4.86
C GLN A 235 13.40 12.58 3.55
N ARG A 236 14.44 11.75 3.51
CA ARG A 236 15.20 11.49 2.27
C ARG A 236 14.35 10.80 1.21
N ALA A 237 13.55 9.81 1.59
CA ALA A 237 12.67 9.09 0.67
C ALA A 237 11.61 10.02 0.07
N LEU A 238 10.97 10.86 0.89
CA LEU A 238 9.99 11.85 0.42
C LEU A 238 10.62 12.88 -0.51
N ASN A 239 11.81 13.40 -0.18
CA ASN A 239 12.52 14.34 -1.06
C ASN A 239 12.86 13.70 -2.41
N LYS A 240 13.21 12.41 -2.43
CA LYS A 240 13.46 11.67 -3.67
C LYS A 240 12.18 11.53 -4.51
N ILE A 241 11.06 11.21 -3.88
CA ILE A 241 9.75 11.13 -4.55
C ILE A 241 9.34 12.49 -5.11
N GLU A 242 9.48 13.56 -4.33
CA GLU A 242 9.20 14.94 -4.74
C GLU A 242 10.04 15.33 -5.97
N ALA A 243 11.34 15.00 -5.97
CA ALA A 243 12.23 15.29 -7.10
C ALA A 243 11.87 14.51 -8.37
N GLN A 244 11.20 13.36 -8.24
CA GLN A 244 10.74 12.53 -9.36
C GLN A 244 9.28 12.81 -9.75
N ARG A 245 8.65 13.81 -9.12
CA ARG A 245 7.23 14.12 -9.33
C ARG A 245 7.01 14.72 -10.71
N VAL A 246 6.17 14.05 -11.50
CA VAL A 246 5.71 14.58 -12.79
C VAL A 246 4.51 15.49 -12.57
N THR A 247 4.59 16.72 -13.10
CA THR A 247 3.46 17.65 -13.20
C THR A 247 2.77 17.49 -14.56
N LEU A 248 1.44 17.41 -14.53
CA LEU A 248 0.60 17.21 -15.71
C LEU A 248 0.18 18.56 -16.29
N GLY A 249 0.88 18.97 -17.35
CA GLY A 249 0.63 20.21 -18.08
C GLY A 249 0.80 21.48 -17.25
N ALA A 250 0.19 22.58 -17.69
CA ALA A 250 0.25 23.88 -17.01
C ALA A 250 -0.71 24.00 -15.80
N SER A 251 -1.44 22.94 -15.48
CA SER A 251 -2.48 22.94 -14.45
C SER A 251 -1.95 22.90 -13.01
N GLY A 252 -0.68 22.52 -12.83
CA GLY A 252 -0.07 22.30 -11.51
C GLY A 252 -0.48 20.97 -10.84
N ILE A 253 -1.31 20.15 -11.49
CA ILE A 253 -1.70 18.83 -10.97
C ILE A 253 -0.51 17.89 -11.07
N SER A 254 -0.15 17.22 -9.98
CA SER A 254 0.92 16.23 -9.95
C SER A 254 0.41 14.80 -10.13
N SER A 255 1.32 13.91 -10.52
CA SER A 255 1.10 12.45 -10.47
C SER A 255 0.63 11.95 -9.09
N SER A 256 1.09 12.57 -8.00
CA SER A 256 0.63 12.27 -6.63
C SER A 256 -0.82 12.68 -6.41
N ASP A 257 -1.26 13.82 -6.95
CA ASP A 257 -2.66 14.29 -6.85
C ASP A 257 -3.61 13.34 -7.59
N VAL A 258 -3.20 12.87 -8.77
CA VAL A 258 -3.95 11.87 -9.53
C VAL A 258 -4.03 10.56 -8.76
N ALA A 259 -2.92 10.08 -8.20
CA ALA A 259 -2.90 8.85 -7.39
C ALA A 259 -3.75 8.96 -6.11
N ALA A 260 -3.81 10.14 -5.49
CA ALA A 260 -4.66 10.42 -4.34
C ALA A 260 -6.15 10.43 -4.74
N TRP A 261 -6.49 11.10 -5.84
CA TRP A 261 -7.85 11.16 -6.37
C TRP A 261 -8.37 9.77 -6.77
N LEU A 262 -7.57 8.97 -7.48
CA LEU A 262 -7.95 7.60 -7.89
C LEU A 262 -8.33 6.72 -6.69
N ARG A 263 -7.69 6.88 -5.53
CA ARG A 263 -8.02 6.16 -4.29
C ARG A 263 -9.37 6.52 -3.69
N THR A 264 -9.93 7.67 -4.03
CA THR A 264 -11.27 8.08 -3.56
C THR A 264 -12.39 7.43 -4.36
N LEU A 265 -12.06 6.76 -5.47
CA LEU A 265 -13.01 6.17 -6.38
C LEU A 265 -13.27 4.71 -5.99
N ASN A 266 -14.49 4.24 -6.25
CA ASN A 266 -14.86 2.85 -6.06
C ASN A 266 -14.40 1.99 -7.25
N ALA A 267 -14.42 0.67 -7.07
CA ALA A 267 -14.00 -0.28 -8.09
C ALA A 267 -14.73 -0.09 -9.43
N GLU A 268 -16.02 0.24 -9.39
CA GLU A 268 -16.85 0.48 -10.58
C GLU A 268 -16.36 1.69 -11.39
N LYS A 269 -16.09 2.83 -10.74
CA LYS A 269 -15.55 4.02 -11.40
C LYS A 269 -14.13 3.80 -11.93
N LEU A 270 -13.31 3.04 -11.20
CA LEU A 270 -11.97 2.68 -11.66
C LEU A 270 -12.04 1.79 -12.91
N ALA A 271 -12.92 0.79 -12.92
CA ALA A 271 -13.15 -0.08 -14.06
C ALA A 271 -13.67 0.69 -15.29
N ALA A 272 -14.48 1.72 -15.08
CA ALA A 272 -14.99 2.55 -16.17
C ALA A 272 -13.87 3.26 -16.95
N PHE A 273 -12.76 3.66 -16.31
CA PHE A 273 -11.60 4.23 -17.04
C PHE A 273 -10.89 3.23 -17.95
N ALA A 274 -11.03 1.93 -17.68
CA ALA A 274 -10.44 0.87 -18.47
C ALA A 274 -11.34 0.40 -19.63
N GLY A 275 -12.59 0.86 -19.71
CA GLY A 275 -13.62 0.33 -20.61
C GLY A 275 -13.28 0.38 -22.10
N GLU A 276 -12.47 1.35 -22.54
CA GLU A 276 -11.98 1.47 -23.92
C GLU A 276 -10.48 1.22 -24.05
N ALA A 277 -9.76 1.10 -22.93
CA ALA A 277 -8.32 0.84 -22.89
C ALA A 277 -7.98 -0.66 -22.96
N VAL A 278 -8.97 -1.52 -22.72
CA VAL A 278 -8.82 -2.98 -22.77
C VAL A 278 -9.61 -3.50 -23.96
N ALA A 279 -8.92 -3.88 -25.03
CA ALA A 279 -9.54 -4.61 -26.12
C ALA A 279 -9.94 -6.00 -25.62
N PHE A 280 -11.16 -6.44 -25.92
CA PHE A 280 -11.53 -7.85 -25.87
C PHE A 280 -10.66 -8.59 -26.89
N VAL A 281 -9.52 -9.11 -26.46
CA VAL A 281 -8.78 -10.10 -27.23
C VAL A 281 -9.57 -11.39 -27.05
N PRO A 282 -10.13 -12.00 -28.12
CA PRO A 282 -10.71 -13.33 -27.99
C PRO A 282 -9.61 -14.22 -27.41
N GLU A 283 -9.94 -14.92 -26.31
CA GLU A 283 -8.98 -15.80 -25.66
C GLU A 283 -8.33 -16.71 -26.74
N LEU A 284 -7.04 -16.99 -26.61
CA LEU A 284 -6.28 -17.90 -27.47
C LEU A 284 -6.30 -19.38 -26.98
N PRO A 285 -7.33 -19.95 -26.29
CA PRO A 285 -7.22 -21.29 -25.73
C PRO A 285 -7.41 -22.36 -26.82
N LEU A 286 -7.37 -22.00 -28.10
CA LEU A 286 -7.50 -22.97 -29.19
C LEU A 286 -6.19 -23.68 -29.55
N LEU A 287 -5.04 -23.33 -28.94
CA LEU A 287 -3.75 -23.96 -29.32
C LEU A 287 -2.84 -24.44 -28.18
N ALA A 288 -3.02 -24.04 -26.92
CA ALA A 288 -2.37 -24.65 -25.74
C ALA A 288 -2.98 -24.10 -24.43
N GLY A 289 -3.04 -24.91 -23.37
CA GLY A 289 -3.38 -24.42 -22.04
C GLY A 289 -2.28 -23.51 -21.50
N GLY A 290 -2.63 -22.55 -20.63
CA GLY A 290 -1.69 -21.55 -20.11
C GLY A 290 -0.48 -22.14 -19.38
N HIS A 291 -0.63 -23.35 -18.83
CA HIS A 291 0.47 -24.08 -18.19
C HIS A 291 1.44 -24.69 -19.22
N GLU A 292 0.94 -25.22 -20.35
CA GLU A 292 1.85 -25.69 -21.42
C GLU A 292 2.63 -24.56 -22.08
N LEU A 293 2.05 -23.37 -22.20
CA LEU A 293 2.77 -22.17 -22.68
C LEU A 293 3.83 -21.72 -21.67
N LEU A 294 3.52 -21.76 -20.38
CA LEU A 294 4.47 -21.41 -19.32
C LEU A 294 5.63 -22.40 -19.26
N ASP A 295 5.36 -23.71 -19.29
CA ASP A 295 6.38 -24.75 -19.29
C ASP A 295 7.28 -24.68 -20.53
N ARG A 296 6.71 -24.37 -21.71
CA ARG A 296 7.49 -24.18 -22.94
C ARG A 296 8.32 -22.90 -22.90
N ALA A 297 7.77 -21.81 -22.38
CA ALA A 297 8.50 -20.56 -22.22
C ALA A 297 9.64 -20.71 -21.20
N GLU A 298 9.42 -21.40 -20.09
CA GLU A 298 10.44 -21.66 -19.07
C GLU A 298 11.55 -22.56 -19.61
N ALA A 299 11.22 -23.61 -20.38
CA ALA A 299 12.22 -24.46 -21.02
C ALA A 299 13.08 -23.69 -22.04
N VAL A 300 12.47 -22.87 -22.90
CA VAL A 300 13.19 -22.04 -23.88
C VAL A 300 14.04 -20.98 -23.18
N LEU A 301 13.50 -20.31 -22.15
CA LEU A 301 14.24 -19.30 -21.39
C LEU A 301 15.41 -19.93 -20.62
N CYS A 302 15.23 -21.10 -20.01
CA CYS A 302 16.32 -21.83 -19.36
C CYS A 302 17.40 -22.27 -20.36
N ASP A 303 17.03 -22.71 -21.56
CA ASP A 303 17.98 -23.11 -22.59
C ASP A 303 18.72 -21.90 -23.19
N ASP A 304 18.03 -20.77 -23.43
CA ASP A 304 18.63 -19.51 -23.92
C ASP A 304 19.54 -18.87 -22.87
N VAL A 305 19.13 -18.86 -21.59
CA VAL A 305 19.96 -18.37 -20.48
C VAL A 305 21.18 -19.27 -20.30
N ARG A 306 21.04 -20.60 -20.41
CA ARG A 306 22.19 -21.52 -20.37
C ARG A 306 23.10 -21.36 -21.58
N ALA A 307 22.56 -21.07 -22.76
CA ALA A 307 23.35 -20.75 -23.96
C ALA A 307 24.15 -19.44 -23.77
N GLN A 308 23.52 -18.39 -23.22
CA GLN A 308 24.18 -17.11 -22.90
C GLN A 308 25.22 -17.22 -21.77
N GLU A 309 24.99 -18.04 -20.75
CA GLU A 309 25.99 -18.32 -19.70
C GLU A 309 27.16 -19.17 -20.21
N SER A 310 26.95 -19.96 -21.28
CA SER A 310 27.99 -20.81 -21.87
C SER A 310 28.83 -20.14 -22.96
N ASP A 311 28.39 -19.02 -23.54
CA ASP A 311 29.18 -18.24 -24.50
C ASP A 311 29.80 -17.00 -23.85
N ALA A 312 30.88 -17.24 -23.10
CA ALA A 312 31.80 -16.21 -22.63
C ALA A 312 32.96 -15.98 -23.61
N THR A 313 32.81 -16.38 -24.88
CA THR A 313 33.86 -16.24 -25.89
C THR A 313 33.77 -14.85 -26.50
N LEU A 314 34.76 -13.99 -26.22
CA LEU A 314 34.92 -12.76 -26.99
C LEU A 314 35.04 -13.12 -28.48
N PRO A 315 34.25 -12.50 -29.38
CA PRO A 315 34.37 -12.78 -30.80
C PRO A 315 35.81 -12.52 -31.26
N PRO A 316 36.34 -13.34 -32.19
CA PRO A 316 37.70 -13.16 -32.67
C PRO A 316 37.86 -11.75 -33.24
N PRO A 317 39.04 -11.11 -33.08
CA PRO A 317 39.26 -9.78 -33.60
C PRO A 317 39.09 -9.81 -35.12
N SER A 318 37.95 -9.29 -35.58
CA SER A 318 37.75 -8.99 -36.99
C SER A 318 38.61 -7.78 -37.29
N ALA A 319 39.46 -7.88 -38.32
CA ALA A 319 39.91 -6.70 -39.02
C ALA A 319 38.64 -6.06 -39.58
N ALA A 320 38.11 -5.06 -38.88
CA ALA A 320 36.98 -4.30 -39.39
C ALA A 320 37.40 -3.65 -40.70
N ASP A 321 36.65 -3.90 -41.77
CA ASP A 321 36.74 -3.05 -42.95
C ASP A 321 36.47 -1.62 -42.49
N VAL A 322 37.35 -0.71 -42.88
CA VAL A 322 37.24 0.72 -42.58
C VAL A 322 35.85 1.19 -42.99
N ASP A 323 35.11 1.74 -42.02
CA ASP A 323 33.77 2.33 -42.11
C ASP A 323 33.28 2.49 -43.56
N ALA A 324 32.32 1.66 -43.96
CA ALA A 324 31.35 2.15 -44.92
C ALA A 324 30.72 3.39 -44.28
N ALA A 325 30.85 4.54 -44.96
CA ALA A 325 30.25 5.79 -44.53
C ALA A 325 28.81 5.55 -44.00
N PRO A 326 28.37 6.27 -42.96
CA PRO A 326 27.03 6.08 -42.39
C PRO A 326 26.00 6.04 -43.52
N GLU A 327 25.04 5.10 -43.44
CA GLU A 327 23.93 5.03 -44.39
C GLU A 327 23.34 6.44 -44.57
N SER A 328 23.51 7.01 -45.76
CA SER A 328 22.94 8.32 -46.05
C SER A 328 21.43 8.15 -46.04
N GLU A 329 20.77 8.87 -45.14
CA GLU A 329 19.32 8.88 -45.02
C GLU A 329 18.68 9.20 -46.39
N ASP A 330 17.80 8.33 -46.89
CA ASP A 330 17.09 8.55 -48.16
C ASP A 330 15.96 9.57 -47.94
N LEU A 331 16.25 10.83 -48.28
CA LEU A 331 15.33 11.95 -48.14
C LEU A 331 14.41 12.15 -49.35
N ALA A 332 14.36 11.22 -50.31
CA ALA A 332 13.57 11.38 -51.53
C ALA A 332 12.06 11.61 -51.27
N LEU A 333 11.50 10.96 -50.23
CA LEU A 333 10.11 11.15 -49.84
C LEU A 333 9.84 12.54 -49.27
N LEU A 334 10.75 13.05 -48.44
CA LEU A 334 10.69 14.42 -47.91
C LEU A 334 10.76 15.43 -49.06
N GLU A 335 11.75 15.31 -49.95
CA GLU A 335 11.92 16.22 -51.08
C GLU A 335 10.72 16.22 -52.03
N HIS A 336 10.17 15.05 -52.31
CA HIS A 336 8.95 14.92 -53.12
C HIS A 336 7.77 15.63 -52.45
N PHE A 337 7.60 15.45 -51.14
CA PHE A 337 6.53 16.09 -50.40
C PHE A 337 6.72 17.61 -50.28
N THR A 338 7.94 18.08 -50.05
CA THR A 338 8.31 19.51 -50.06
C THR A 338 7.91 20.16 -51.39
N ARG A 339 8.22 19.51 -52.52
CA ARG A 339 7.84 20.00 -53.85
C ARG A 339 6.33 20.05 -54.03
N ARG A 340 5.61 18.99 -53.61
CA ARG A 340 4.15 18.94 -53.66
C ARG A 340 3.50 20.06 -52.83
N LEU A 341 4.00 20.31 -51.62
CA LEU A 341 3.52 21.40 -50.77
C LEU A 341 3.85 22.78 -51.32
N GLY A 342 5.01 22.95 -51.98
CA GLY A 342 5.38 24.20 -52.65
C GLY A 342 4.42 24.64 -53.76
N HIS A 343 3.54 23.75 -54.24
CA HIS A 343 2.51 24.05 -55.24
C HIS A 343 1.12 24.36 -54.63
N VAL A 344 0.97 24.34 -53.30
CA VAL A 344 -0.29 24.68 -52.63
C VAL A 344 -0.50 26.19 -52.70
N ALA A 345 -1.32 26.63 -53.66
CA ALA A 345 -1.65 28.04 -53.89
C ALA A 345 -3.00 28.48 -53.28
N ALA A 346 -3.79 27.53 -52.79
CA ALA A 346 -5.09 27.75 -52.15
C ALA A 346 -5.23 26.83 -50.92
N PRO A 347 -6.07 27.16 -49.93
CA PRO A 347 -6.32 26.28 -48.80
C PRO A 347 -6.79 24.90 -49.24
N ALA A 348 -6.12 23.85 -48.74
CA ALA A 348 -6.45 22.45 -48.99
C ALA A 348 -6.68 21.72 -47.66
N THR A 349 -7.51 20.67 -47.69
CA THR A 349 -7.74 19.82 -46.51
C THR A 349 -6.53 18.93 -46.19
N LEU A 350 -6.37 18.51 -44.94
CA LEU A 350 -5.30 17.57 -44.58
C LEU A 350 -5.42 16.27 -45.38
N GLY A 351 -6.66 15.76 -45.57
CA GLY A 351 -6.94 14.57 -46.38
C GLY A 351 -6.35 14.67 -47.79
N GLU A 352 -6.64 15.76 -48.51
CA GLU A 352 -6.13 15.99 -49.87
C GLU A 352 -4.59 16.12 -49.91
N VAL A 353 -3.99 16.70 -48.87
CA VAL A 353 -2.55 16.97 -48.83
C VAL A 353 -1.74 15.71 -48.57
N VAL A 354 -2.19 14.84 -47.66
CA VAL A 354 -1.44 13.62 -47.28
C VAL A 354 -1.82 12.38 -48.10
N ALA A 355 -2.88 12.43 -48.90
CA ALA A 355 -3.41 11.29 -49.68
C ALA A 355 -2.40 10.60 -50.60
N GLY A 356 -2.64 9.30 -50.82
CA GLY A 356 -1.97 8.42 -51.77
C GLY A 356 -0.89 7.55 -51.14
N GLY A 357 -0.61 6.37 -51.72
CA GLY A 357 0.51 5.52 -51.29
C GLY A 357 0.27 4.71 -50.01
N GLY A 358 -0.95 4.67 -49.48
CA GLY A 358 -1.32 3.87 -48.31
C GLY A 358 -1.01 4.52 -46.97
N PHE A 359 -1.28 3.78 -45.89
CA PHE A 359 -1.25 4.33 -44.53
C PHE A 359 0.12 4.86 -44.09
N ALA A 360 1.20 4.12 -44.38
CA ALA A 360 2.54 4.47 -43.89
C ALA A 360 3.08 5.78 -44.54
N PRO A 361 3.03 5.98 -45.87
CA PRO A 361 3.46 7.23 -46.48
C PRO A 361 2.55 8.43 -46.15
N ALA A 362 1.25 8.21 -45.92
CA ALA A 362 0.34 9.27 -45.49
C ALA A 362 0.60 9.70 -44.03
N SER A 363 0.82 8.73 -43.14
CA SER A 363 1.19 8.98 -41.73
C SER A 363 2.52 9.71 -41.62
N TYR A 364 3.51 9.33 -42.44
CA TYR A 364 4.78 10.04 -42.54
C TYR A 364 4.60 11.50 -42.99
N ARG A 365 3.75 11.77 -43.99
CA ARG A 365 3.47 13.15 -44.41
C ARG A 365 2.72 13.95 -43.36
N LEU A 366 1.80 13.31 -42.62
CA LEU A 366 1.09 13.95 -41.52
C LEU A 366 2.04 14.34 -40.38
N SER A 367 3.00 13.47 -40.03
CA SER A 367 4.00 13.80 -39.00
C SER A 367 4.91 14.95 -39.43
N LEU A 368 5.25 15.05 -40.72
CA LEU A 368 5.98 16.20 -41.26
C LEU A 368 5.15 17.49 -41.21
N LEU A 369 3.84 17.43 -41.46
CA LEU A 369 2.97 18.60 -41.30
C LEU A 369 2.87 19.08 -39.85
N ALA A 370 2.94 18.17 -38.87
CA ALA A 370 3.02 18.53 -37.45
C ALA A 370 4.32 19.31 -37.16
N LEU A 371 5.44 18.89 -37.75
CA LEU A 371 6.71 19.61 -37.64
C LEU A 371 6.62 21.04 -38.22
N LEU A 372 5.90 21.23 -39.33
CA LEU A 372 5.62 22.56 -39.90
C LEU A 372 4.70 23.41 -39.01
N ALA A 373 3.71 22.82 -38.35
CA ALA A 373 2.79 23.53 -37.45
C ALA A 373 3.50 24.04 -36.18
N ASP A 374 4.41 23.24 -35.63
CA ASP A 374 5.20 23.59 -34.43
C ASP A 374 6.44 24.47 -34.76
N GLY A 375 6.73 24.67 -36.05
CA GLY A 375 7.96 25.23 -36.60
C GLY A 375 8.16 26.73 -36.42
N GLY A 376 8.37 27.19 -35.18
CA GLY A 376 9.00 28.49 -34.91
C GLY A 376 10.52 28.43 -35.08
N SER A 377 11.04 28.88 -36.23
CA SER A 377 12.43 29.36 -36.46
C SER A 377 13.64 28.46 -36.07
N ALA A 378 13.46 27.21 -35.64
CA ALA A 378 14.54 26.38 -35.07
C ALA A 378 14.86 25.10 -35.87
N GLY A 379 14.82 25.16 -37.21
CA GLY A 379 15.28 24.06 -38.08
C GLY A 379 16.77 24.18 -38.45
N PRO A 380 17.44 23.09 -38.87
CA PRO A 380 18.80 23.13 -39.43
C PRO A 380 18.91 24.17 -40.55
N ALA A 381 20.02 24.93 -40.59
CA ALA A 381 20.18 26.04 -41.53
C ALA A 381 20.23 25.59 -43.01
N ASP A 382 20.81 24.42 -43.28
CA ASP A 382 21.02 23.86 -44.62
C ASP A 382 20.48 22.42 -44.75
N GLY A 383 20.05 22.05 -45.96
CA GLY A 383 19.57 20.71 -46.33
C GLY A 383 18.05 20.59 -46.56
N PRO A 384 17.56 19.44 -47.06
CA PRO A 384 16.14 19.24 -47.44
C PRO A 384 15.13 19.49 -46.31
N VAL A 385 15.50 19.18 -45.06
CA VAL A 385 14.67 19.47 -43.87
C VAL A 385 14.55 20.98 -43.64
N GLY A 386 15.62 21.75 -43.82
CA GLY A 386 15.60 23.21 -43.71
C GLY A 386 14.78 23.86 -44.82
N GLU A 387 14.81 23.32 -46.04
CA GLU A 387 13.93 23.76 -47.15
C GLU A 387 12.45 23.50 -46.84
N PHE A 388 12.12 22.32 -46.33
CA PHE A 388 10.77 21.97 -45.91
C PHE A 388 10.25 22.95 -44.84
N MET A 389 11.03 23.21 -43.78
CA MET A 389 10.65 24.12 -42.69
C MET A 389 10.47 25.59 -43.12
N ARG A 390 11.05 25.99 -44.26
CA ARG A 390 10.91 27.36 -44.80
C ARG A 390 9.70 27.53 -45.73
N LEU A 391 8.92 26.48 -45.96
CA LEU A 391 7.71 26.58 -46.78
C LEU A 391 6.78 27.67 -46.22
N PRO A 392 6.26 28.57 -47.08
CA PRO A 392 5.38 29.66 -46.67
C PRO A 392 3.94 29.17 -46.48
N LEU A 393 3.76 28.13 -45.66
CA LEU A 393 2.49 27.50 -45.37
C LEU A 393 2.20 27.60 -43.86
N ASP A 394 0.92 27.70 -43.53
CA ASP A 394 0.39 27.53 -42.18
C ASP A 394 -0.44 26.24 -42.17
N VAL A 395 -0.20 25.41 -41.17
CA VAL A 395 -0.90 24.14 -40.97
C VAL A 395 -1.79 24.26 -39.73
N LEU A 396 -3.08 23.97 -39.90
CA LEU A 396 -4.08 24.02 -38.84
C LEU A 396 -4.67 22.64 -38.63
N PHE A 397 -4.44 22.06 -37.46
CA PHE A 397 -5.07 20.82 -37.04
C PHE A 397 -6.37 21.12 -36.28
N GLY A 398 -7.46 20.44 -36.65
CA GLY A 398 -8.68 20.43 -35.87
C GLY A 398 -8.77 19.23 -34.92
N ASP A 399 -9.75 19.29 -34.03
CA ASP A 399 -10.04 18.34 -32.97
C ASP A 399 -11.10 17.29 -33.34
N THR A 400 -11.59 17.32 -34.59
CA THR A 400 -12.60 16.39 -35.12
C THR A 400 -11.99 15.50 -36.20
N LEU A 401 -12.57 14.31 -36.39
CA LEU A 401 -12.18 13.38 -37.45
C LEU A 401 -13.19 13.45 -38.61
N GLU A 402 -12.68 13.41 -39.83
CA GLU A 402 -13.45 13.32 -41.08
C GLU A 402 -13.12 12.03 -41.84
N ALA A 403 -14.08 11.55 -42.63
CA ALA A 403 -13.85 10.37 -43.48
C ALA A 403 -12.84 10.73 -44.58
N ALA A 404 -11.78 9.94 -44.69
CA ALA A 404 -10.79 10.09 -45.76
C ALA A 404 -11.24 9.30 -47.00
N ASP A 405 -11.09 9.91 -48.18
CA ASP A 405 -11.35 9.29 -49.48
C ASP A 405 -10.06 8.57 -49.97
N ASP A 406 -9.57 7.60 -49.18
CA ASP A 406 -8.36 6.82 -49.45
C ASP A 406 -8.57 5.35 -49.02
N GLU A 407 -8.06 4.38 -49.81
CA GLU A 407 -8.35 2.95 -49.66
C GLU A 407 -7.85 2.37 -48.32
N GLU A 408 -6.78 2.93 -47.73
CA GLU A 408 -6.18 2.42 -46.48
C GLU A 408 -6.38 3.35 -45.26
N ILE A 409 -7.08 4.47 -45.43
CA ILE A 409 -7.29 5.47 -44.37
C ILE A 409 -8.77 5.73 -44.23
N ALA A 410 -9.39 5.25 -43.15
CA ALA A 410 -10.82 5.44 -42.91
C ALA A 410 -11.16 6.83 -42.37
N LEU A 411 -10.29 7.39 -41.53
CA LEU A 411 -10.51 8.67 -40.83
C LEU A 411 -9.22 9.49 -40.79
N ILE A 412 -9.34 10.81 -40.89
CA ILE A 412 -8.24 11.77 -40.72
C ILE A 412 -8.71 12.98 -39.91
N SER A 413 -7.80 13.66 -39.21
CA SER A 413 -8.11 14.92 -38.53
C SER A 413 -8.61 15.97 -39.52
N ALA A 414 -9.74 16.60 -39.20
CA ALA A 414 -10.29 17.72 -39.94
C ALA A 414 -9.37 18.93 -39.76
N GLY A 415 -8.52 19.20 -40.74
CA GLY A 415 -7.55 20.29 -40.70
C GLY A 415 -7.26 20.82 -42.09
N ARG A 416 -6.45 21.88 -42.17
CA ARG A 416 -6.13 22.55 -43.43
C ARG A 416 -4.68 22.98 -43.51
N VAL A 417 -4.15 22.98 -44.73
CA VAL A 417 -2.88 23.62 -45.10
C VAL A 417 -3.20 24.80 -46.00
N GLN A 418 -2.68 25.98 -45.67
CA GLN A 418 -2.94 27.20 -46.44
C GLN A 418 -1.67 28.05 -46.63
N PRO A 419 -1.57 28.85 -47.70
CA PRO A 419 -0.47 29.81 -47.84
C PRO A 419 -0.44 30.80 -46.68
N ARG A 420 0.74 31.08 -46.15
CA ARG A 420 0.94 32.01 -45.04
C ARG A 420 0.47 33.40 -45.43
N GLY A 421 -0.41 33.99 -44.62
CA GLY A 421 -1.03 35.29 -44.89
C GLY A 421 -2.39 35.25 -45.62
N THR A 422 -2.93 34.06 -45.90
CA THR A 422 -4.32 33.92 -46.38
C THR A 422 -5.28 34.06 -45.18
N PRO A 423 -6.29 34.96 -45.22
CA PRO A 423 -7.21 35.11 -44.09
C PRO A 423 -8.07 33.86 -43.92
N SER A 424 -7.98 33.21 -42.75
CA SER A 424 -8.86 32.09 -42.39
C SER A 424 -10.33 32.56 -42.36
N PRO A 425 -11.28 31.82 -42.95
CA PRO A 425 -12.69 32.08 -42.71
C PRO A 425 -12.98 31.83 -41.23
N SER A 426 -13.58 32.83 -40.57
CA SER A 426 -13.95 32.82 -39.16
C SER A 426 -14.75 31.56 -38.79
N ALA A 427 -14.28 30.86 -37.76
CA ALA A 427 -15.05 29.81 -37.09
C ALA A 427 -16.42 30.37 -36.66
N PRO A 428 -17.52 29.61 -36.77
CA PRO A 428 -18.82 30.06 -36.31
C PRO A 428 -18.77 30.30 -34.79
N THR A 429 -19.06 31.54 -34.40
CA THR A 429 -19.18 31.96 -33.00
C THR A 429 -20.36 31.26 -32.34
N THR A 430 -20.05 30.39 -31.38
CA THR A 430 -21.03 29.86 -30.43
C THR A 430 -21.60 31.02 -29.59
N PRO A 431 -22.92 31.25 -29.55
CA PRO A 431 -23.47 32.33 -28.74
C PRO A 431 -23.39 32.00 -27.24
N THR A 432 -22.80 32.91 -26.48
CA THR A 432 -22.75 32.89 -25.00
C THR A 432 -24.15 33.04 -24.41
N PRO A 433 -24.56 32.24 -23.39
CA PRO A 433 -25.84 32.42 -22.74
C PRO A 433 -25.73 33.45 -21.61
N GLN A 434 -26.15 34.69 -21.87
CA GLN A 434 -26.51 35.67 -20.84
C GLN A 434 -27.67 36.53 -21.34
N ASP A 435 -28.90 36.14 -20.97
CA ASP A 435 -29.94 37.01 -20.41
C ASP A 435 -31.29 36.27 -20.34
N ALA A 436 -31.57 35.68 -19.18
CA ALA A 436 -32.93 35.30 -18.78
C ALA A 436 -33.03 35.22 -17.25
N ARG A 437 -32.97 36.40 -16.61
CA ARG A 437 -33.65 36.62 -15.32
C ARG A 437 -34.64 37.77 -15.51
N ARG A 438 -35.85 37.41 -15.93
CA ARG A 438 -37.11 37.98 -15.43
C ARG A 438 -38.19 36.92 -15.51
#